data_AF-A0A0N1NL26-F1
#
_entry.id   AF-A0A0N1NL26-F1
#
_cell.length_a   1.000
_cell.length_b   1.000
_cell.length_c   1.000
_cell.angle_alpha   90.00
_cell.angle_beta   90.00
_cell.angle_gamma   90.00
#
_symmetry.space_group_name_H-M   'P 1'
#
loop_
_entity.id
_entity.type
_entity.pdbx_description
1 polymer ?
#
loop_
_entity_poly.entity_id
_entity_poly.type
_entity_poly.pdbx_seq_one_letter_code
_entity_poly.pdbx_strand_id
1 'polypeptide(L)'
;MESRSATPAPAVTTAVAPPARPSPVRPGWRGAWHGVRPTERLCHVTGAVLVLSGLAHLVVFAVDGGPWDGPVSWRKPVTFGLSFGLTLIAITWVTSYLRVGTRLRSALLVVFAADCVVEVGGITLQAWRRVPSHLNMETGFDTAVSMTLAVGGGVLVVLLTVFAVASFQNRPTGPLGMPLALRSGFAILLVALASGAAMIARGVVLTRTGHQEAAYHSTAPLKPLHGVSLHAVLVLPALAWLLSHTPWSDRTRRRVIQAAVGCYAAAVLGAGVWAALTW
;
A
#
# COMPACT_ATOMS: atom_id res chain seq x y z
N MET A 1 64.07 -8.17 -67.18
CA MET A 1 62.84 -8.99 -67.11
C MET A 1 62.49 -9.09 -65.62
N GLU A 2 61.87 -8.03 -65.08
CA GLU A 2 61.48 -7.92 -63.66
C GLU A 2 59.97 -8.05 -63.56
N SER A 3 59.50 -9.09 -62.85
CA SER A 3 58.08 -9.34 -62.58
C SER A 3 57.62 -8.52 -61.38
N ARG A 4 56.77 -7.51 -61.59
CA ARG A 4 56.05 -6.81 -60.52
C ARG A 4 54.88 -7.67 -60.04
N SER A 5 54.93 -8.10 -58.78
CA SER A 5 53.81 -8.70 -58.05
C SER A 5 52.81 -7.62 -57.64
N ALA A 6 51.55 -7.76 -58.07
CA ALA A 6 50.46 -6.88 -57.68
C ALA A 6 49.75 -7.44 -56.45
N THR A 7 49.70 -6.66 -55.37
CA THR A 7 48.94 -6.95 -54.16
C THR A 7 47.45 -6.63 -54.38
N PRO A 8 46.50 -7.52 -54.06
CA PRO A 8 45.07 -7.20 -54.22
C PRO A 8 44.57 -6.33 -53.05
N ALA A 9 43.67 -5.38 -53.36
CA ALA A 9 43.01 -4.51 -52.39
C ALA A 9 41.97 -5.26 -51.53
N PRO A 10 41.71 -4.84 -50.28
CA PRO A 10 40.75 -5.51 -49.41
C PRO A 10 39.30 -5.20 -49.82
N ALA A 11 38.46 -6.24 -49.80
CA ALA A 11 37.03 -6.13 -50.05
C ALA A 11 36.31 -5.41 -48.90
N VAL A 12 35.56 -4.36 -49.22
CA VAL A 12 34.67 -3.66 -48.29
C VAL A 12 33.37 -4.46 -48.17
N THR A 13 33.22 -5.21 -47.09
CA THR A 13 31.96 -5.91 -46.76
C THR A 13 30.99 -4.91 -46.13
N THR A 14 29.98 -4.45 -46.87
CA THR A 14 28.87 -3.67 -46.33
C THR A 14 28.00 -4.57 -45.45
N ALA A 15 28.15 -4.46 -44.13
CA ALA A 15 27.27 -5.13 -43.18
C ALA A 15 25.86 -4.50 -43.22
N VAL A 16 24.88 -5.26 -43.69
CA VAL A 16 23.46 -4.87 -43.65
C VAL A 16 22.99 -4.88 -42.19
N ALA A 17 22.54 -3.73 -41.69
CA ALA A 17 21.98 -3.62 -40.35
C ALA A 17 20.67 -4.42 -40.23
N PRO A 18 20.44 -5.15 -39.13
CA PRO A 18 19.20 -5.91 -38.95
C PRO A 18 18.00 -4.97 -38.80
N PRO A 19 16.79 -5.40 -39.25
CA PRO A 19 15.60 -4.58 -39.19
C PRO A 19 15.24 -4.22 -37.74
N ALA A 20 14.83 -2.96 -37.53
CA ALA A 20 14.37 -2.46 -36.25
C ALA A 20 13.21 -3.31 -35.72
N ARG A 21 13.31 -3.77 -34.47
CA ARG A 21 12.23 -4.53 -33.82
C ARG A 21 10.98 -3.64 -33.74
N PRO A 22 9.79 -4.13 -34.11
CA PRO A 22 8.56 -3.38 -33.95
C PRO A 22 8.36 -3.01 -32.47
N SER A 23 8.00 -1.76 -32.23
CA SER A 23 7.69 -1.24 -30.90
C SER A 23 6.56 -2.07 -30.28
N PRO A 24 6.64 -2.45 -29.00
CA PRO A 24 5.59 -3.23 -28.36
C PRO A 24 4.31 -2.39 -28.33
N VAL A 25 3.29 -2.89 -29.03
CA VAL A 25 1.93 -2.35 -29.01
C VAL A 25 1.47 -2.34 -27.55
N ARG A 26 1.23 -1.15 -27.00
CA ARG A 26 0.69 -1.00 -25.65
C ARG A 26 -0.79 -1.39 -25.69
N PRO A 27 -1.23 -2.43 -24.94
CA PRO A 27 -2.64 -2.79 -24.92
C PRO A 27 -3.46 -1.62 -24.37
N GLY A 28 -4.50 -1.22 -25.12
CA GLY A 28 -5.51 -0.29 -24.60
C GLY A 28 -6.27 -0.89 -23.43
N TRP A 29 -6.83 -0.03 -22.57
CA TRP A 29 -7.49 -0.35 -21.30
C TRP A 29 -8.49 -1.51 -21.34
N ARG A 30 -9.12 -1.78 -22.50
CA ARG A 30 -10.09 -2.88 -22.69
C ARG A 30 -9.43 -4.27 -22.80
N GLY A 31 -8.17 -4.37 -23.22
CA GLY A 31 -7.41 -5.63 -23.24
C GLY A 31 -6.79 -6.02 -21.89
N ALA A 32 -6.79 -5.10 -20.91
CA ALA A 32 -6.16 -5.31 -19.61
C ALA A 32 -6.87 -6.36 -18.75
N TRP A 33 -8.17 -6.62 -18.99
CA TRP A 33 -8.98 -7.52 -18.16
C TRP A 33 -8.90 -8.99 -18.56
N HIS A 34 -8.52 -9.30 -19.79
CA HIS A 34 -8.48 -10.68 -20.31
C HIS A 34 -7.25 -11.49 -19.85
N GLY A 35 -6.36 -10.89 -19.05
CA GLY A 35 -5.19 -11.55 -18.45
C GLY A 35 -5.09 -11.43 -16.92
N VAL A 36 -6.08 -10.83 -16.25
CA VAL A 36 -6.06 -10.64 -14.79
C VAL A 36 -6.38 -11.96 -14.11
N ARG A 37 -5.53 -12.39 -13.18
CA ARG A 37 -5.76 -13.64 -12.44
C ARG A 37 -7.03 -13.51 -11.61
N PRO A 38 -7.82 -14.59 -11.42
CA PRO A 38 -9.05 -14.54 -10.62
C PRO A 38 -8.86 -13.91 -9.23
N THR A 39 -7.74 -14.19 -8.57
CA THR A 39 -7.38 -13.59 -7.27
C THR A 39 -7.20 -12.08 -7.34
N GLU A 40 -6.55 -11.54 -8.38
CA GLU A 40 -6.35 -10.10 -8.51
C GLU A 40 -7.68 -9.39 -8.77
N ARG A 41 -8.54 -9.98 -9.61
CA ARG A 41 -9.90 -9.48 -9.83
C ARG A 41 -10.69 -9.46 -8.53
N LEU A 42 -10.63 -10.53 -7.74
CA LEU A 42 -11.26 -10.58 -6.41
C LEU A 42 -10.77 -9.43 -5.54
N CYS A 43 -9.46 -9.26 -5.38
CA CYS A 43 -8.91 -8.20 -4.53
C CYS A 43 -9.28 -6.80 -5.02
N HIS A 44 -9.29 -6.53 -6.32
CA HIS A 44 -9.70 -5.25 -6.87
C HIS A 44 -11.20 -4.97 -6.65
N VAL A 45 -12.06 -5.97 -6.86
CA VAL A 45 -13.51 -5.84 -6.61
C VAL A 45 -13.77 -5.64 -5.13
N THR A 46 -13.17 -6.45 -4.26
CA THR A 46 -13.27 -6.29 -2.80
C THR A 46 -12.80 -4.90 -2.38
N GLY A 47 -11.64 -4.45 -2.87
CA GLY A 47 -11.13 -3.12 -2.55
C GLY A 47 -12.07 -2.00 -3.01
N ALA A 48 -12.66 -2.11 -4.20
CA ALA A 48 -13.65 -1.14 -4.69
C ALA A 48 -14.92 -1.14 -3.82
N VAL A 49 -15.42 -2.30 -3.40
CA VAL A 49 -16.57 -2.41 -2.50
C VAL A 49 -16.28 -1.75 -1.15
N LEU A 50 -15.07 -1.94 -0.59
CA LEU A 50 -14.67 -1.30 0.67
C LEU A 50 -14.57 0.23 0.54
N VAL A 51 -14.03 0.72 -0.58
CA VAL A 51 -14.02 2.17 -0.88
C VAL A 51 -15.44 2.71 -0.96
N LEU A 52 -16.33 2.04 -1.69
CA LEU A 52 -17.74 2.42 -1.82
C LEU A 52 -18.46 2.39 -0.47
N SER A 53 -18.16 1.41 0.39
CA SER A 53 -18.67 1.37 1.77
C SER A 53 -18.22 2.59 2.58
N GLY A 54 -16.94 2.96 2.49
CA GLY A 54 -16.43 4.17 3.14
C GLY A 54 -17.13 5.45 2.66
N LEU A 55 -17.35 5.58 1.34
CA LEU A 55 -18.10 6.69 0.76
C LEU A 55 -19.58 6.70 1.18
N ALA A 56 -20.22 5.54 1.26
CA ALA A 56 -21.60 5.43 1.74
C ALA A 56 -21.72 5.90 3.19
N HIS A 57 -20.77 5.53 4.06
CA HIS A 57 -20.74 6.02 5.45
C HIS A 57 -20.44 7.52 5.54
N LEU A 58 -19.78 8.12 4.54
CA LEU A 58 -19.60 9.57 4.49
C LEU A 58 -20.94 10.28 4.21
N VAL A 59 -21.78 9.69 3.37
CA VAL A 59 -23.17 10.15 3.16
C VAL A 59 -23.99 9.98 4.44
N VAL A 60 -23.86 8.84 5.14
CA VAL A 60 -24.50 8.65 6.45
C VAL A 60 -24.09 9.74 7.43
N PHE A 61 -22.79 10.03 7.55
CA PHE A 61 -22.28 11.12 8.40
C PHE A 61 -22.89 12.49 8.03
N ALA A 62 -23.02 12.78 6.73
CA ALA A 62 -23.60 14.05 6.27
C ALA A 62 -25.10 14.20 6.64
N VAL A 63 -25.82 13.10 6.85
CA VAL A 63 -27.25 13.09 7.20
C VAL A 63 -27.48 12.96 8.72
N ASP A 64 -26.84 11.98 9.37
CA ASP A 64 -26.99 11.69 10.80
C ASP A 64 -26.24 12.71 11.68
N GLY A 65 -25.17 13.31 11.14
CA GLY A 65 -24.36 14.30 11.84
C GLY A 65 -23.47 13.72 12.94
N GLY A 66 -23.24 14.52 13.97
CA GLY A 66 -22.37 14.17 15.11
C GLY A 66 -20.92 14.63 14.98
N PRO A 67 -20.09 14.42 16.01
CA PRO A 67 -18.70 14.82 15.99
C PRO A 67 -17.87 13.95 15.02
N TRP A 68 -16.96 14.58 14.29
CA TRP A 68 -15.99 13.87 13.44
C TRP A 68 -14.96 13.09 14.26
N ASP A 69 -14.65 13.56 15.46
CA ASP A 69 -13.73 12.91 16.37
C ASP A 69 -14.44 12.15 17.49
N GLY A 70 -13.66 11.35 18.21
CA GLY A 70 -14.16 10.49 19.29
C GLY A 70 -14.26 9.02 18.91
N PRO A 71 -14.57 8.17 19.90
CA PRO A 71 -14.44 6.73 19.76
C PRO A 71 -15.58 6.06 18.96
N VAL A 72 -16.73 6.74 18.82
CA VAL A 72 -17.95 6.26 18.15
C VAL A 72 -18.21 6.99 16.81
N SER A 73 -17.34 7.91 16.41
CA SER A 73 -17.54 8.72 15.20
C SER A 73 -17.63 7.91 13.90
N TRP A 74 -18.53 8.34 13.00
CA TRP A 74 -18.65 7.89 11.61
C TRP A 74 -17.36 8.04 10.78
N ARG A 75 -16.40 8.86 11.23
CA ARG A 75 -15.05 8.95 10.64
C ARG A 75 -14.40 7.58 10.51
N LYS A 76 -14.59 6.68 11.48
CA LYS A 76 -13.96 5.35 11.46
C LYS A 76 -14.38 4.53 10.23
N PRO A 77 -15.67 4.20 10.02
CA PRO A 77 -16.07 3.43 8.84
C PRO A 77 -15.72 4.15 7.51
N VAL A 78 -15.78 5.48 7.47
CA VAL A 78 -15.34 6.26 6.29
C VAL A 78 -13.86 6.01 5.98
N THR A 79 -12.99 6.38 6.93
CA THR A 79 -11.54 6.36 6.71
C THR A 79 -10.99 4.94 6.57
N PHE A 80 -11.53 3.97 7.32
CA PHE A 80 -11.09 2.58 7.22
C PHE A 80 -11.57 1.93 5.92
N GLY A 81 -12.82 2.13 5.50
CA GLY A 81 -13.30 1.65 4.20
C GLY A 81 -12.45 2.17 3.04
N LEU A 82 -12.17 3.48 3.02
CA LEU A 82 -11.29 4.10 2.03
C LEU A 82 -9.86 3.56 2.09
N SER A 83 -9.25 3.52 3.28
CA SER A 83 -7.84 3.14 3.45
C SER A 83 -7.60 1.67 3.14
N PHE A 84 -8.40 0.76 3.70
CA PHE A 84 -8.27 -0.67 3.44
C PHE A 84 -8.60 -1.01 1.98
N GLY A 85 -9.64 -0.39 1.41
CA GLY A 85 -10.00 -0.60 0.02
C GLY A 85 -8.92 -0.14 -0.96
N LEU A 86 -8.39 1.08 -0.79
CA LEU A 86 -7.29 1.60 -1.60
C LEU A 86 -6.00 0.81 -1.38
N THR A 87 -5.69 0.40 -0.15
CA THR A 87 -4.47 -0.38 0.14
C THR A 87 -4.55 -1.77 -0.46
N LEU A 88 -5.71 -2.43 -0.43
CA LEU A 88 -5.91 -3.73 -1.08
C LEU A 88 -5.70 -3.63 -2.60
N ILE A 89 -6.27 -2.61 -3.24
CA ILE A 89 -6.05 -2.33 -4.66
C ILE A 89 -4.57 -2.06 -4.93
N ALA A 90 -3.94 -1.21 -4.10
CA ALA A 90 -2.55 -0.82 -4.23
C ALA A 90 -1.62 -2.04 -4.12
N ILE A 91 -1.73 -2.84 -3.05
CA ILE A 91 -0.89 -4.01 -2.81
C ILE A 91 -1.10 -5.07 -3.89
N THR A 92 -2.34 -5.29 -4.35
CA THR A 92 -2.62 -6.20 -5.46
C THR A 92 -1.83 -5.79 -6.71
N TRP A 93 -1.85 -4.49 -7.02
CA TRP A 93 -1.10 -3.91 -8.14
C TRP A 93 0.42 -3.93 -7.90
N VAL A 94 0.92 -3.34 -6.82
CA VAL A 94 2.36 -3.15 -6.63
C VAL A 94 3.12 -4.47 -6.46
N THR A 95 2.47 -5.48 -5.89
CA THR A 95 3.08 -6.81 -5.73
C THR A 95 3.24 -7.55 -7.05
N SER A 96 2.60 -7.10 -8.15
CA SER A 96 2.85 -7.66 -9.49
C SER A 96 4.26 -7.31 -10.02
N TYR A 97 4.91 -6.30 -9.45
CA TYR A 97 6.30 -5.94 -9.75
C TYR A 97 7.32 -6.69 -8.88
N LEU A 98 6.87 -7.45 -7.87
CA LEU A 98 7.73 -8.20 -6.98
C LEU A 98 7.96 -9.62 -7.51
N ARG A 99 9.15 -10.18 -7.25
CA ARG A 99 9.47 -11.57 -7.56
C ARG A 99 9.03 -12.47 -6.41
N VAL A 100 7.73 -12.78 -6.37
CA VAL A 100 7.11 -13.68 -5.41
C VAL A 100 6.48 -14.87 -6.14
N GLY A 101 6.63 -16.08 -5.60
CA GLY A 101 6.01 -17.27 -6.16
C GLY A 101 4.49 -17.11 -6.30
N THR A 102 3.93 -17.52 -7.45
CA THR A 102 2.51 -17.32 -7.79
C THR A 102 1.54 -17.81 -6.71
N ARG A 103 1.78 -19.01 -6.15
CA ARG A 103 0.92 -19.60 -5.12
C ARG A 103 0.96 -18.78 -3.83
N LEU A 104 2.16 -18.45 -3.35
CA LEU A 104 2.35 -17.64 -2.15
C LEU A 104 1.70 -16.25 -2.30
N ARG A 105 1.96 -15.54 -3.40
CA ARG A 105 1.35 -14.23 -3.66
C ARG A 105 -0.17 -14.32 -3.65
N SER A 106 -0.74 -15.34 -4.31
CA SER A 106 -2.20 -15.49 -4.37
C SER A 106 -2.78 -15.76 -2.99
N ALA A 107 -2.16 -16.64 -2.19
CA ALA A 107 -2.59 -16.91 -0.82
C ALA A 107 -2.53 -15.65 0.06
N LEU A 108 -1.42 -14.91 0.04
CA LEU A 108 -1.27 -13.67 0.81
C LEU A 108 -2.30 -12.61 0.41
N LEU A 109 -2.62 -12.48 -0.89
CA LEU A 109 -3.64 -11.54 -1.36
C LEU A 109 -5.06 -11.95 -0.96
N VAL A 110 -5.39 -13.25 -0.97
CA VAL A 110 -6.69 -13.73 -0.46
C VAL A 110 -6.82 -13.48 1.04
N VAL A 111 -5.79 -13.81 1.82
CA VAL A 111 -5.77 -13.54 3.26
C VAL A 111 -5.90 -12.04 3.52
N PHE A 112 -5.15 -11.21 2.79
CA PHE A 112 -5.24 -9.76 2.95
C PHE A 112 -6.64 -9.24 2.60
N ALA A 113 -7.26 -9.72 1.51
CA ALA A 113 -8.62 -9.32 1.15
C ALA A 113 -9.65 -9.73 2.20
N ALA A 114 -9.54 -10.95 2.75
CA ALA A 114 -10.44 -11.42 3.81
C ALA A 114 -10.26 -10.58 5.09
N ASP A 115 -9.02 -10.31 5.48
CA ASP A 115 -8.70 -9.48 6.63
C ASP A 115 -9.26 -8.06 6.49
N CYS A 116 -9.08 -7.42 5.32
CA CYS A 116 -9.67 -6.12 5.03
C CYS A 116 -11.21 -6.10 5.21
N VAL A 117 -11.90 -7.17 4.80
CA VAL A 117 -13.35 -7.28 4.94
C VAL A 117 -13.75 -7.43 6.40
N VAL A 118 -13.03 -8.26 7.15
CA VAL A 118 -13.28 -8.46 8.60
C VAL A 118 -13.05 -7.17 9.38
N GLU A 119 -11.94 -6.48 9.09
CA GLU A 119 -11.58 -5.21 9.72
C GLU A 119 -12.64 -4.14 9.50
N VAL A 120 -12.95 -3.83 8.24
CA VAL A 120 -13.95 -2.81 7.89
C VAL A 120 -15.35 -3.24 8.36
N GLY A 121 -15.68 -4.53 8.26
CA GLY A 121 -16.94 -5.08 8.73
C GLY A 121 -17.15 -4.93 10.24
N GLY A 122 -16.15 -5.29 11.05
CA GLY A 122 -16.20 -5.16 12.50
C GLY A 122 -16.28 -3.70 12.95
N ILE A 123 -15.57 -2.80 12.28
CA ILE A 123 -15.66 -1.35 12.54
C ILE A 123 -17.04 -0.82 12.18
N THR A 124 -17.55 -1.20 11.02
CA THR A 124 -18.88 -0.79 10.54
C THR A 124 -19.96 -1.27 11.50
N LEU A 125 -19.93 -2.56 11.87
CA LEU A 125 -20.84 -3.16 12.84
C LEU A 125 -20.88 -2.36 14.15
N GLN A 126 -19.70 -2.04 14.70
CA GLN A 126 -19.61 -1.31 15.96
C GLN A 126 -20.07 0.15 15.85
N ALA A 127 -19.81 0.82 14.72
CA ALA A 127 -20.34 2.15 14.46
C ALA A 127 -21.87 2.17 14.43
N TRP A 128 -22.51 1.20 13.78
CA TRP A 128 -23.98 1.06 13.77
C TRP A 128 -24.57 0.70 15.14
N ARG A 129 -23.81 -0.01 15.97
CA ARG A 129 -24.16 -0.24 17.39
C ARG A 129 -23.90 0.97 18.29
N ARG A 130 -23.29 2.04 17.77
CA ARG A 130 -22.86 3.25 18.49
C ARG A 130 -21.93 2.95 19.66
N VAL A 131 -21.01 2.01 19.48
CA VAL A 131 -19.96 1.71 20.46
C VAL A 131 -18.57 1.73 19.82
N PRO A 132 -17.49 1.89 20.61
CA PRO A 132 -16.14 1.89 20.06
C PRO A 132 -15.76 0.54 19.44
N SER A 133 -15.10 0.56 18.28
CA SER A 133 -14.68 -0.66 17.58
C SER A 133 -13.38 -1.29 18.10
N HIS A 134 -12.37 -0.46 18.35
CA HIS A 134 -11.06 -0.87 18.83
C HIS A 134 -10.94 -0.61 20.32
N LEU A 135 -10.26 -1.52 21.01
CA LEU A 135 -9.96 -1.44 22.44
C LEU A 135 -11.22 -1.42 23.32
N ASN A 136 -12.37 -1.83 22.78
CA ASN A 136 -13.60 -1.90 23.55
C ASN A 136 -13.71 -3.25 24.25
N MET A 137 -13.53 -3.25 25.57
CA MET A 137 -13.57 -4.46 26.40
C MET A 137 -14.70 -4.41 27.45
N GLU A 138 -15.71 -3.55 27.23
CA GLU A 138 -16.79 -3.32 28.19
C GLU A 138 -17.78 -4.49 28.27
N THR A 139 -17.97 -5.22 27.17
CA THR A 139 -18.80 -6.43 27.11
C THR A 139 -18.05 -7.59 26.46
N GLY A 140 -18.55 -8.82 26.65
CA GLY A 140 -17.97 -10.00 26.01
C GLY A 140 -18.01 -9.94 24.47
N PHE A 141 -19.08 -9.38 23.90
CA PHE A 141 -19.19 -9.22 22.45
C PHE A 141 -18.25 -8.13 21.92
N ASP A 142 -18.16 -6.99 22.61
CA ASP A 142 -17.24 -5.91 22.23
C ASP A 142 -15.79 -6.37 22.28
N THR A 143 -15.46 -7.14 23.32
CA THR A 143 -14.15 -7.77 23.49
C THR A 143 -13.85 -8.68 22.31
N ALA A 144 -14.80 -9.54 21.91
CA ALA A 144 -14.60 -10.44 20.78
C ALA A 144 -14.30 -9.68 19.49
N VAL A 145 -15.10 -8.64 19.17
CA VAL A 145 -14.85 -7.80 17.98
C VAL A 145 -13.50 -7.10 18.07
N SER A 146 -13.21 -6.43 19.19
CA SER A 146 -11.96 -5.70 19.44
C SER A 146 -10.73 -6.61 19.30
N MET A 147 -10.79 -7.84 19.82
CA MET A 147 -9.73 -8.83 19.70
C MET A 147 -9.58 -9.35 18.28
N THR A 148 -10.68 -9.54 17.54
CA THR A 148 -10.63 -9.91 16.11
C THR A 148 -9.88 -8.85 15.30
N LEU A 149 -10.18 -7.56 15.51
CA LEU A 149 -9.46 -6.46 14.85
C LEU A 149 -7.98 -6.40 15.27
N ALA A 150 -7.66 -6.66 16.54
CA ALA A 150 -6.27 -6.71 16.98
C ALA A 150 -5.48 -7.87 16.33
N VAL A 151 -6.11 -9.04 16.17
CA VAL A 151 -5.53 -10.19 15.48
C VAL A 151 -5.36 -9.90 13.99
N GLY A 152 -6.34 -9.27 13.35
CA GLY A 152 -6.26 -8.85 11.95
C GLY A 152 -5.08 -7.92 11.70
N GLY A 153 -4.91 -6.89 12.55
CA GLY A 153 -3.71 -6.06 12.58
C GLY A 153 -2.39 -6.86 12.63
N GLY A 154 -2.33 -7.93 13.44
CA GLY A 154 -1.18 -8.84 13.49
C GLY A 154 -0.95 -9.61 12.18
N VAL A 155 -2.03 -10.08 11.55
CA VAL A 155 -2.00 -10.73 10.23
C VAL A 155 -1.45 -9.78 9.16
N LEU A 156 -1.91 -8.52 9.15
CA LEU A 156 -1.41 -7.47 8.26
C LEU A 156 0.09 -7.21 8.45
N VAL A 157 0.55 -7.15 9.70
CA VAL A 157 1.98 -6.97 10.01
C VAL A 157 2.80 -8.07 9.34
N VAL A 158 2.42 -9.33 9.51
CA VAL A 158 3.16 -10.47 8.95
C VAL A 158 3.13 -10.43 7.42
N LEU A 159 1.94 -10.35 6.81
CA LEU A 159 1.82 -10.49 5.36
C LEU A 159 2.47 -9.32 4.60
N LEU A 160 2.34 -8.08 5.11
CA LEU A 160 2.93 -6.91 4.46
C LEU A 160 4.44 -6.88 4.67
N THR A 161 4.94 -7.43 5.78
CA THR A 161 6.38 -7.65 5.98
C THR A 161 6.94 -8.65 4.97
N VAL A 162 6.21 -9.73 4.65
CA VAL A 162 6.64 -10.69 3.61
C VAL A 162 6.82 -9.99 2.26
N PHE A 163 5.87 -9.15 1.84
CA PHE A 163 6.02 -8.36 0.60
C PHE A 163 7.14 -7.33 0.67
N ALA A 164 7.30 -6.66 1.81
CA ALA A 164 8.39 -5.72 2.02
C ALA A 164 9.75 -6.41 1.87
N VAL A 165 9.97 -7.53 2.56
CA VAL A 165 11.19 -8.35 2.47
C VAL A 165 11.44 -8.80 1.03
N ALA A 166 10.41 -9.28 0.32
CA ALA A 166 10.54 -9.69 -1.07
C ALA A 166 11.01 -8.54 -1.99
N SER A 167 10.60 -7.29 -1.70
CA SER A 167 11.04 -6.09 -2.44
C SER A 167 12.53 -5.76 -2.25
N PHE A 168 13.13 -6.19 -1.13
CA PHE A 168 14.55 -6.00 -0.84
C PHE A 168 15.40 -7.17 -1.33
N GLN A 169 14.94 -8.41 -1.14
CA GLN A 169 15.64 -9.62 -1.57
C GLN A 169 15.85 -9.66 -3.08
N ASN A 170 14.83 -9.30 -3.84
CA ASN A 170 14.86 -9.28 -5.29
C ASN A 170 14.60 -7.87 -5.79
N ARG A 171 15.38 -7.40 -6.76
CA ARG A 171 15.11 -6.10 -7.39
C ARG A 171 13.72 -6.13 -8.04
N PRO A 172 12.78 -5.24 -7.65
CA PRO A 172 11.48 -5.15 -8.30
C PRO A 172 11.61 -4.84 -9.79
N THR A 173 10.63 -5.26 -10.57
CA THR A 173 10.52 -4.95 -12.00
C THR A 173 9.77 -3.63 -12.23
N GLY A 174 9.51 -3.28 -13.49
CA GLY A 174 8.72 -2.10 -13.86
C GLY A 174 9.56 -0.95 -14.43
N PRO A 175 8.93 0.21 -14.66
CA PRO A 175 9.58 1.34 -15.30
C PRO A 175 10.69 1.94 -14.42
N LEU A 176 11.48 2.84 -15.01
CA LEU A 176 12.51 3.58 -14.30
C LEU A 176 11.93 4.28 -13.06
N GLY A 177 12.62 4.14 -11.92
CA GLY A 177 12.18 4.67 -10.63
C GLY A 177 11.28 3.73 -9.83
N MET A 178 10.59 2.77 -10.48
CA MET A 178 9.69 1.82 -9.79
C MET A 178 10.39 1.00 -8.70
N PRO A 179 11.63 0.46 -8.89
CA PRO A 179 12.29 -0.29 -7.82
C PRO A 179 12.58 0.54 -6.57
N LEU A 180 12.97 1.81 -6.73
CA LEU A 180 13.20 2.73 -5.63
C LEU A 180 11.87 3.06 -4.94
N ALA A 181 10.84 3.41 -5.72
CA ALA A 181 9.52 3.72 -5.22
C ALA A 181 8.90 2.57 -4.39
N LEU A 182 9.03 1.32 -4.87
CA LEU A 182 8.53 0.14 -4.17
C LEU A 182 9.29 -0.11 -2.87
N ARG A 183 10.64 -0.12 -2.91
CA ARG A 183 11.46 -0.35 -1.71
C ARG A 183 11.23 0.72 -0.65
N SER A 184 11.22 1.98 -1.04
CA SER A 184 10.94 3.09 -0.13
C SER A 184 9.50 3.04 0.39
N GLY A 185 8.52 2.76 -0.48
CA GLY A 185 7.12 2.62 -0.09
C GLY A 185 6.90 1.49 0.92
N PHE A 186 7.50 0.31 0.70
CA PHE A 186 7.44 -0.80 1.64
C PHE A 186 8.21 -0.52 2.93
N ALA A 187 9.39 0.10 2.88
CA ALA A 187 10.12 0.49 4.10
C ALA A 187 9.31 1.45 4.98
N ILE A 188 8.67 2.45 4.36
CA ILE A 188 7.82 3.40 5.08
C ILE A 188 6.53 2.72 5.56
N LEU A 189 5.96 1.79 4.79
CA LEU A 189 4.82 0.98 5.26
C LEU A 189 5.16 0.21 6.54
N LEU A 190 6.38 -0.31 6.70
CA LEU A 190 6.80 -0.96 7.96
C LEU A 190 6.74 -0.01 9.17
N VAL A 191 6.97 1.30 8.98
CA VAL A 191 6.79 2.31 10.03
C VAL A 191 5.29 2.46 10.39
N ALA A 192 4.40 2.39 9.40
CA ALA A 192 2.96 2.36 9.65
C ALA A 192 2.55 1.14 10.48
N LEU A 193 3.09 -0.04 10.14
CA LEU A 193 2.81 -1.29 10.84
C LEU A 193 3.32 -1.25 12.29
N ALA A 194 4.55 -0.77 12.50
CA ALA A 194 5.13 -0.62 13.83
C ALA A 194 4.35 0.36 14.71
N SER A 195 3.97 1.52 14.16
CA SER A 195 3.15 2.51 14.89
C SER A 195 1.74 1.98 15.20
N GLY A 196 1.12 1.23 14.29
CA GLY A 196 -0.16 0.56 14.54
C GLY A 196 -0.06 -0.49 15.65
N ALA A 197 0.98 -1.31 15.64
CA ALA A 197 1.24 -2.28 16.71
C ALA A 197 1.46 -1.59 18.07
N ALA A 198 2.19 -0.48 18.11
CA ALA A 198 2.39 0.32 19.33
C ALA A 198 1.08 0.92 19.86
N MET A 199 0.20 1.41 18.97
CA MET A 199 -1.13 1.91 19.33
C MET A 199 -1.97 0.80 20.00
N ILE A 200 -1.98 -0.41 19.44
CA ILE A 200 -2.71 -1.56 19.99
C ILE A 200 -2.09 -1.96 21.34
N ALA A 201 -0.77 -2.12 21.42
CA ALA A 201 -0.09 -2.55 22.63
C ALA A 201 -0.37 -1.63 23.82
N ARG A 202 -0.25 -0.30 23.62
CA ARG A 202 -0.58 0.69 24.64
C ARG A 202 -2.05 0.59 25.06
N GLY A 203 -2.95 0.52 24.09
CA GLY A 203 -4.38 0.39 24.33
C GLY A 203 -4.71 -0.84 25.17
N VAL A 204 -4.13 -1.99 24.83
CA VAL A 204 -4.34 -3.25 25.56
C VAL A 204 -3.84 -3.19 27.00
N VAL A 205 -2.69 -2.54 27.24
CA VAL A 205 -2.19 -2.32 28.61
C VAL A 205 -3.19 -1.48 29.41
N LEU A 206 -3.72 -0.41 28.83
CA LEU A 206 -4.71 0.45 29.49
C LEU A 206 -6.01 -0.31 29.78
N THR A 207 -6.56 -1.04 28.81
CA THR A 207 -7.80 -1.83 29.04
C THR A 207 -7.60 -2.89 30.12
N ARG A 208 -6.46 -3.59 30.14
CA ARG A 208 -6.17 -4.65 31.11
C ARG A 208 -5.87 -4.14 32.52
N THR A 209 -5.52 -2.87 32.65
CA THR A 209 -5.27 -2.21 33.94
C THR A 209 -6.47 -1.40 34.43
N GLY A 210 -7.65 -1.55 33.80
CA GLY A 210 -8.89 -0.90 34.21
C GLY A 210 -9.13 0.51 33.64
N HIS A 211 -8.26 0.98 32.74
CA HIS A 211 -8.31 2.33 32.16
C HIS A 211 -9.00 2.33 30.78
N GLN A 212 -10.24 1.84 30.72
CA GLN A 212 -11.01 1.64 29.49
C GLN A 212 -11.17 2.92 28.66
N GLU A 213 -11.59 4.02 29.29
CA GLU A 213 -11.76 5.31 28.63
C GLU A 213 -10.44 5.86 28.07
N ALA A 214 -9.36 5.79 28.87
CA ALA A 214 -8.04 6.22 28.43
C ALA A 214 -7.55 5.42 27.21
N ALA A 215 -7.88 4.12 27.14
CA ALA A 215 -7.51 3.28 25.99
C ALA A 215 -8.08 3.82 24.67
N TYR A 216 -9.33 4.32 24.66
CA TYR A 216 -9.95 4.89 23.46
C TYR A 216 -9.20 6.11 22.90
N HIS A 217 -8.56 6.89 23.77
CA HIS A 217 -7.83 8.10 23.41
C HIS A 217 -6.32 7.87 23.21
N SER A 218 -5.79 6.78 23.77
CA SER A 218 -4.35 6.46 23.81
C SER A 218 -3.65 6.42 22.45
N THR A 219 -4.40 6.23 21.37
CA THR A 219 -3.87 6.08 20.02
C THR A 219 -3.68 7.40 19.28
N ALA A 220 -4.26 8.50 19.78
CA ALA A 220 -4.36 9.75 19.04
C ALA A 220 -3.02 10.31 18.53
N PRO A 221 -1.94 10.37 19.35
CA PRO A 221 -0.71 11.02 18.89
C PRO A 221 0.07 10.24 17.81
N LEU A 222 -0.13 8.92 17.68
CA LEU A 222 0.46 8.11 16.61
C LEU A 222 -0.35 8.07 15.31
N LYS A 223 -1.62 8.53 15.31
CA LYS A 223 -2.48 8.49 14.09
C LYS A 223 -1.87 9.22 12.89
N PRO A 224 -1.27 10.43 13.04
CA PRO A 224 -0.64 11.11 11.90
C PRO A 224 0.53 10.31 11.32
N LEU A 225 1.42 9.78 12.17
CA LEU A 225 2.55 8.95 11.76
C LEU A 225 2.08 7.69 11.03
N HIS A 226 1.11 6.99 11.59
CA HIS A 226 0.53 5.81 11.00
C HIS A 226 -0.09 6.11 9.63
N GLY A 227 -0.96 7.14 9.57
CA GLY A 227 -1.68 7.53 8.36
C GLY A 227 -0.76 7.97 7.23
N VAL A 228 0.21 8.85 7.49
CA VAL A 228 1.14 9.28 6.44
C VAL A 228 1.98 8.10 5.95
N SER A 229 2.50 7.26 6.85
CA SER A 229 3.37 6.15 6.48
C SER A 229 2.65 5.08 5.64
N LEU A 230 1.38 4.82 5.93
CA LEU A 230 0.59 3.77 5.27
C LEU A 230 0.47 3.99 3.75
N HIS A 231 0.34 5.23 3.30
CA HIS A 231 0.04 5.55 1.90
C HIS A 231 1.27 5.55 0.98
N ALA A 232 2.49 5.45 1.52
CA ALA A 232 3.73 5.55 0.75
C ALA A 232 3.84 4.47 -0.33
N VAL A 233 3.37 3.27 0.02
CA VAL A 233 3.36 2.08 -0.84
C VAL A 233 2.42 2.23 -2.05
N LEU A 234 1.46 3.16 -2.00
CA LEU A 234 0.61 3.52 -3.13
C LEU A 234 1.18 4.73 -3.89
N VAL A 235 1.47 5.81 -3.18
CA VAL A 235 1.79 7.12 -3.78
C VAL A 235 3.10 7.08 -4.58
N LEU A 236 4.17 6.49 -4.03
CA LEU A 236 5.47 6.47 -4.69
C LEU A 236 5.45 5.62 -5.98
N PRO A 237 4.91 4.38 -5.97
CA PRO A 237 4.78 3.60 -7.20
C PRO A 237 3.86 4.25 -8.23
N ALA A 238 2.74 4.87 -7.80
CA ALA A 238 1.84 5.59 -8.69
C ALA A 238 2.57 6.74 -9.41
N LEU A 239 3.39 7.51 -8.70
CA LEU A 239 4.22 8.55 -9.29
C LEU A 239 5.22 7.98 -10.30
N ALA A 240 5.91 6.88 -9.98
CA ALA A 240 6.85 6.23 -10.90
C ALA A 240 6.16 5.73 -12.17
N TRP A 241 4.95 5.17 -12.03
CA TRP A 241 4.13 4.75 -13.15
C TRP A 241 3.66 5.94 -14.01
N LEU A 242 3.19 7.03 -13.42
CA LEU A 242 2.80 8.24 -14.15
C LEU A 242 3.98 8.84 -14.92
N LEU A 243 5.14 8.98 -14.28
CA LEU A 243 6.36 9.49 -14.92
C LEU A 243 6.82 8.63 -16.10
N SER A 244 6.51 7.33 -16.10
CA SER A 244 6.84 6.44 -17.22
C SER A 244 6.10 6.80 -18.53
N HIS A 245 5.00 7.56 -18.44
CA HIS A 245 4.19 8.01 -19.57
C HIS A 245 4.57 9.41 -20.07
N THR A 246 5.50 10.09 -19.41
CA THR A 246 5.97 11.43 -19.82
C THR A 246 7.04 11.35 -20.91
N PRO A 247 7.30 12.42 -21.66
CA PRO A 247 8.46 12.52 -22.56
C PRO A 247 9.75 12.95 -21.84
N TRP A 248 9.74 13.10 -20.51
CA TRP A 248 10.88 13.63 -19.76
C TRP A 248 12.11 12.74 -19.83
N SER A 249 13.29 13.34 -19.70
CA SER A 249 14.55 12.58 -19.65
C SER A 249 14.58 11.62 -18.46
N ASP A 250 15.28 10.50 -18.61
CA ASP A 250 15.53 9.53 -17.54
C ASP A 250 16.13 10.17 -16.28
N ARG A 251 17.01 11.16 -16.44
CA ARG A 251 17.61 11.92 -15.34
C ARG A 251 16.55 12.70 -14.58
N THR A 252 15.63 13.37 -15.27
CA THR A 252 14.53 14.11 -14.65
C THR A 252 13.61 13.17 -13.88
N ARG A 253 13.17 12.06 -14.48
CA ARG A 253 12.28 11.08 -13.82
C ARG A 253 12.91 10.50 -12.55
N ARG A 254 14.21 10.13 -12.59
CA ARG A 254 14.95 9.65 -11.41
C ARG A 254 14.98 10.69 -10.29
N ARG A 255 15.31 11.95 -10.61
CA ARG A 255 15.37 13.04 -9.62
C ARG A 255 14.02 13.29 -8.97
N VAL A 256 12.93 13.28 -9.74
CA VAL A 256 11.58 13.47 -9.20
C VAL A 256 11.22 12.35 -8.22
N ILE A 257 11.52 11.09 -8.54
CA ILE A 257 11.27 9.98 -7.60
C ILE A 257 12.14 10.09 -6.34
N GLN A 258 13.41 10.44 -6.48
CA GLN A 258 14.30 10.65 -5.33
C GLN A 258 13.80 11.78 -4.43
N ALA A 259 13.38 12.90 -5.02
CA ALA A 259 12.80 14.03 -4.30
C ALA A 259 11.51 13.61 -3.58
N ALA A 260 10.60 12.90 -4.26
CA ALA A 260 9.37 12.40 -3.66
C ALA A 260 9.62 11.46 -2.48
N VAL A 261 10.60 10.55 -2.59
CA VAL A 261 11.04 9.70 -1.49
C VAL A 261 11.57 10.53 -0.32
N GLY A 262 12.42 11.54 -0.61
CA GLY A 262 12.94 12.46 0.40
C GLY A 262 11.85 13.25 1.12
N CYS A 263 10.87 13.80 0.38
CA CYS A 263 9.72 14.50 0.95
C CYS A 263 8.87 13.56 1.83
N TYR A 264 8.65 12.32 1.40
CA TYR A 264 7.90 11.34 2.18
C TYR A 264 8.64 10.98 3.47
N ALA A 265 9.96 10.75 3.39
CA ALA A 265 10.78 10.49 4.56
C ALA A 265 10.75 11.67 5.55
N ALA A 266 10.85 12.91 5.06
CA ALA A 266 10.75 14.11 5.89
C ALA A 266 9.36 14.23 6.57
N ALA A 267 8.28 13.94 5.85
CA ALA A 267 6.92 13.96 6.41
C ALA A 267 6.73 12.89 7.50
N VAL A 268 7.24 11.67 7.29
CA VAL A 268 7.21 10.59 8.27
C VAL A 268 8.05 10.94 9.50
N LEU A 269 9.26 11.50 9.31
CA LEU A 269 10.11 11.96 10.41
C LEU A 269 9.44 13.08 11.21
N GLY A 270 8.86 14.08 10.53
CA GLY A 270 8.12 15.15 11.19
C GLY A 270 6.94 14.64 12.00
N ALA A 271 6.15 13.72 11.45
CA ALA A 271 5.05 13.08 12.16
C ALA A 271 5.55 12.20 13.34
N GLY A 272 6.72 11.58 13.20
CA GLY A 272 7.36 10.80 14.25
C GLY A 272 7.87 11.66 15.41
N VAL A 273 8.52 12.80 15.11
CA VAL A 273 8.94 13.78 16.12
C VAL A 273 7.72 14.35 16.84
N TRP A 274 6.67 14.73 16.09
CA TRP A 274 5.42 15.18 16.69
C TRP A 274 4.83 14.12 17.63
N ALA A 275 4.75 12.88 17.18
CA ALA A 275 4.26 11.77 18.00
C ALA A 275 5.12 11.63 19.26
N ALA A 276 6.45 11.58 19.15
CA ALA A 276 7.34 11.44 20.30
C ALA A 276 7.19 12.57 21.34
N LEU A 277 6.88 13.79 20.91
CA LEU A 277 6.66 14.94 21.80
C LEU A 277 5.26 14.94 22.46
N THR A 278 4.32 14.16 21.94
CA THR A 278 2.90 14.18 22.35
C THR A 278 2.37 12.82 22.82
N TRP A 279 3.19 11.77 22.77
CA TRP A 279 2.81 10.38 23.02
C TRP A 279 2.78 10.00 24.50
#